data_AF-A0A1W0WQZ7-F1
#
_entry.id   AF-A0A1W0WQZ7-F1
#
_cell.length_a   1.000
_cell.length_b   1.000
_cell.length_c   1.000
_cell.angle_alpha   90.00
_cell.angle_beta   90.00
_cell.angle_gamma   90.00
#
_symmetry.space_group_name_H-M   'P 1'
#
loop_
_entity.id
_entity.type
_entity.pdbx_description
1 polymer ?
#
loop_
_entity_poly.entity_id
_entity_poly.type
_entity_poly.pdbx_seq_one_letter_code
_entity_poly.pdbx_strand_id
1 'polypeptide(L)'
;MLRPWLGVASCVFCIFAIIFEVLVFVFYFTFLGLEFFGLIAAIFGIMHGFCGMMTSKADCSFQTRQTIFLVDFTVSVLFAFMSFGMLCGTAAAFSIYLFVAAMVGTTPYVLELMALFGIPVVPFLTLIALKGFATVVYIILFSVAVAAAVSNRRNRPHFIAVA
;
A
#
# COMPACT_ATOMS: atom_id res chain seq x y z
N MET A 1 -19.69 -13.77 4.66
CA MET A 1 -20.03 -12.34 4.83
C MET A 1 -18.82 -11.42 5.04
N LEU A 2 -17.59 -11.90 5.27
CA LEU A 2 -16.42 -11.05 5.57
C LEU A 2 -15.84 -10.28 4.36
N ARG A 3 -15.98 -10.82 3.15
CA ARG A 3 -15.33 -10.33 1.91
C ARG A 3 -15.67 -8.89 1.50
N PRO A 4 -16.94 -8.44 1.49
CA PRO A 4 -17.25 -7.05 1.16
C PRO A 4 -16.62 -6.07 2.16
N TRP A 5 -16.50 -6.44 3.43
CA TRP A 5 -15.84 -5.62 4.46
C TRP A 5 -14.34 -5.50 4.23
N LEU A 6 -13.67 -6.57 3.77
CA LEU A 6 -12.27 -6.51 3.36
C LEU A 6 -12.08 -5.58 2.14
N GLY A 7 -13.00 -5.62 1.18
CA GLY A 7 -12.98 -4.74 0.02
C GLY A 7 -13.16 -3.26 0.39
N VAL A 8 -14.12 -2.96 1.28
CA VAL A 8 -14.34 -1.59 1.80
C VAL A 8 -13.12 -1.11 2.58
N ALA A 9 -12.55 -1.94 3.46
CA ALA A 9 -11.33 -1.60 4.19
C ALA A 9 -10.18 -1.29 3.23
N SER A 10 -9.97 -2.11 2.20
CA SER A 10 -8.98 -1.88 1.15
C SER A 10 -9.16 -0.51 0.50
N CYS A 11 -10.38 -0.15 0.07
CA CYS A 11 -10.66 1.17 -0.52
C CYS A 11 -10.31 2.32 0.43
N VAL A 12 -10.72 2.24 1.69
CA VAL A 12 -10.49 3.30 2.68
C VAL A 12 -8.99 3.51 2.91
N PHE A 13 -8.25 2.44 3.16
CA PHE A 13 -6.80 2.54 3.40
C PHE A 13 -6.04 2.96 2.12
N CYS A 14 -6.49 2.60 0.93
CA CYS A 14 -5.90 3.08 -0.32
C CYS A 14 -6.14 4.56 -0.55
N ILE A 15 -7.30 5.12 -0.17
CA ILE A 15 -7.54 6.57 -0.24
C ILE A 15 -6.58 7.30 0.70
N PHE A 16 -6.40 6.80 1.93
CA PHE A 16 -5.39 7.35 2.84
C PHE A 16 -3.98 7.28 2.25
N ALA A 17 -3.61 6.15 1.64
CA ALA A 17 -2.32 6.01 0.98
C ALA A 17 -2.13 7.03 -0.17
N ILE A 18 -3.16 7.28 -0.99
CA ILE A 18 -3.09 8.30 -2.06
C ILE A 18 -2.88 9.69 -1.50
N ILE A 19 -3.69 10.11 -0.53
CA ILE A 19 -3.55 11.44 0.10
C ILE A 19 -2.14 11.59 0.66
N PHE A 20 -1.64 10.52 1.28
CA PHE A 20 -0.33 10.49 1.90
C PHE A 20 0.83 10.62 0.91
N GLU A 21 0.88 9.77 -0.12
CA GLU A 21 1.91 9.82 -1.16
C GLU A 21 1.84 11.16 -1.93
N VAL A 22 0.65 11.73 -2.16
CA VAL A 22 0.54 13.07 -2.76
C VAL A 22 1.13 14.16 -1.86
N LEU A 23 0.85 14.12 -0.55
CA LEU A 23 1.43 15.08 0.39
C LEU A 23 2.96 14.95 0.43
N VAL A 24 3.49 13.73 0.52
CA VAL A 24 4.94 13.52 0.58
C VAL A 24 5.61 13.98 -0.73
N PHE A 25 5.01 13.67 -1.88
CA PHE A 25 5.46 14.14 -3.18
C PHE A 25 5.52 15.67 -3.28
N VAL A 26 4.44 16.37 -2.90
CA VAL A 26 4.31 17.83 -3.03
C VAL A 26 5.27 18.58 -2.09
N PHE A 27 5.43 18.11 -0.85
CA PHE A 27 6.17 18.86 0.17
C PHE A 27 7.66 18.53 0.23
N TYR A 28 8.06 17.30 -0.13
CA TYR A 28 9.42 16.84 0.13
C TYR A 28 10.20 16.46 -1.12
N PHE A 29 9.57 16.39 -2.30
CA PHE A 29 10.21 16.01 -3.56
C PHE A 29 11.14 14.77 -3.40
N THR A 30 10.79 13.86 -2.50
CA THR A 30 11.56 12.64 -2.21
C THR A 30 11.43 11.65 -3.34
N PHE A 31 12.45 10.79 -3.53
CA PHE A 31 12.51 9.66 -4.47
C PHE A 31 11.29 9.54 -5.39
N LEU A 32 11.23 10.38 -6.43
CA LEU A 32 10.07 10.53 -7.31
C LEU A 32 9.49 9.16 -7.71
N GLY A 33 10.36 8.20 -8.04
CA GLY A 33 9.95 6.86 -8.42
C GLY A 33 9.10 6.11 -7.38
N LEU A 34 9.47 6.14 -6.09
CA LEU A 34 8.80 5.34 -5.05
C LEU A 34 7.36 5.83 -4.81
N GLU A 35 7.19 7.15 -4.73
CA GLU A 35 5.87 7.81 -4.53
C GLU A 35 4.92 7.47 -5.69
N PHE A 36 5.42 7.51 -6.93
CA PHE A 36 4.65 7.15 -8.12
C PHE A 36 4.22 5.67 -8.11
N PHE A 37 5.10 4.76 -7.70
CA PHE A 37 4.73 3.35 -7.52
C PHE A 37 3.69 3.15 -6.41
N GLY A 38 3.74 3.96 -5.35
CA GLY A 38 2.74 3.97 -4.27
C GLY A 38 1.35 4.37 -4.75
N LEU A 39 1.28 5.42 -5.57
CA LEU A 39 0.05 5.85 -6.26
C LEU A 39 -0.53 4.74 -7.14
N ILE A 40 0.31 4.08 -7.94
CA ILE A 40 -0.12 2.95 -8.78
C ILE A 40 -0.66 1.81 -7.90
N ALA A 41 0.06 1.43 -6.84
CA ALA A 41 -0.37 0.37 -5.93
C ALA A 41 -1.73 0.70 -5.27
N ALA A 42 -1.96 1.95 -4.90
CA ALA A 42 -3.22 2.37 -4.31
C ALA A 42 -4.40 2.32 -5.30
N ILE A 43 -4.19 2.65 -6.58
CA ILE A 43 -5.20 2.49 -7.63
C ILE A 43 -5.59 1.01 -7.78
N PHE A 44 -4.61 0.11 -7.83
CA PHE A 44 -4.88 -1.33 -7.86
C PHE A 44 -5.60 -1.83 -6.60
N GLY A 45 -5.33 -1.24 -5.44
CA GLY A 45 -6.04 -1.55 -4.19
C GLY A 45 -7.50 -1.07 -4.16
N ILE A 46 -7.81 0.03 -4.85
CA ILE A 46 -9.20 0.46 -5.08
C ILE A 46 -9.91 -0.51 -6.03
N MET A 47 -9.25 -0.93 -7.12
CA MET A 47 -9.79 -1.95 -8.03
C MET A 47 -10.07 -3.26 -7.28
N HIS A 48 -9.14 -3.70 -6.42
CA HIS A 48 -9.31 -4.84 -5.53
C HIS A 48 -10.57 -4.71 -4.66
N GLY A 49 -10.77 -3.54 -4.05
CA GLY A 49 -11.97 -3.29 -3.24
C GLY A 49 -13.28 -3.38 -4.02
N PHE A 50 -13.32 -2.79 -5.23
CA PHE A 50 -14.49 -2.89 -6.11
C PHE A 50 -14.79 -4.33 -6.56
N CYS A 51 -13.76 -5.09 -6.97
CA CYS A 51 -13.90 -6.51 -7.31
C CYS A 51 -14.45 -7.32 -6.13
N GLY A 52 -13.94 -7.09 -4.92
CA GLY A 52 -14.41 -7.72 -3.70
C GLY A 52 -15.89 -7.46 -3.40
N MET A 53 -16.38 -6.24 -3.64
CA MET A 53 -17.81 -5.93 -3.48
C MET A 53 -18.69 -6.61 -4.54
N MET A 54 -18.24 -6.64 -5.79
CA MET A 54 -18.98 -7.25 -6.90
C MET A 54 -19.14 -8.76 -6.75
N THR A 55 -18.16 -9.45 -6.18
CA THR A 55 -18.24 -10.91 -5.91
C THR A 55 -19.33 -11.30 -4.91
N SER A 56 -19.92 -10.34 -4.19
CA SER A 56 -20.98 -10.59 -3.20
C SER A 56 -22.41 -10.54 -3.78
N LYS A 57 -22.58 -10.10 -5.03
CA LYS A 57 -23.91 -9.99 -5.65
C LYS A 57 -24.43 -11.37 -6.09
N ALA A 58 -25.62 -11.72 -5.60
CA ALA A 58 -26.26 -13.02 -5.84
C ALA A 58 -26.90 -13.16 -7.24
N ASP A 59 -26.97 -12.10 -8.04
CA ASP A 59 -27.80 -12.10 -9.25
C ASP A 59 -27.05 -12.44 -10.55
N CYS A 60 -25.77 -12.80 -10.48
CA CYS A 60 -24.96 -13.08 -11.67
C CYS A 60 -25.09 -14.53 -12.17
N SER A 61 -25.10 -14.72 -13.50
CA SER A 61 -25.06 -16.05 -14.14
C SER A 61 -23.78 -16.83 -13.78
N PHE A 62 -23.82 -18.17 -13.88
CA PHE A 62 -22.73 -19.06 -13.45
C PHE A 62 -21.38 -18.73 -14.12
N GLN A 63 -21.40 -18.51 -15.44
CA GLN A 63 -20.21 -18.18 -16.22
C GLN A 63 -19.63 -16.81 -15.85
N THR A 64 -20.49 -15.81 -15.62
CA THR A 64 -20.09 -14.48 -15.15
C THR A 64 -19.48 -14.55 -13.75
N ARG A 65 -20.00 -15.40 -12.85
CA ARG A 65 -19.41 -15.60 -11.52
C ARG A 65 -17.98 -16.15 -11.61
N GLN A 66 -17.72 -17.17 -12.43
CA GLN A 66 -16.38 -17.75 -12.56
C GLN A 66 -15.33 -16.71 -13.00
N THR A 67 -15.66 -15.89 -14.00
CA THR A 67 -14.78 -14.80 -14.47
C THR A 67 -14.55 -13.76 -13.39
N ILE A 68 -15.60 -13.35 -12.65
CA ILE A 68 -15.47 -12.40 -11.53
C ILE A 68 -14.56 -12.96 -10.43
N PHE A 69 -14.67 -14.24 -10.09
CA PHE A 69 -13.79 -14.88 -9.10
C PHE A 69 -12.32 -14.95 -9.57
N LEU A 70 -12.07 -15.21 -10.85
CA LEU A 70 -10.72 -15.23 -11.42
C LEU A 70 -10.10 -13.83 -11.41
N VAL A 71 -10.85 -12.82 -11.86
CA VAL A 71 -10.39 -11.42 -11.87
C VAL A 71 -10.10 -10.96 -10.44
N ASP A 72 -11.00 -11.23 -9.49
CA ASP A 72 -10.80 -10.84 -8.09
C ASP A 72 -9.55 -11.51 -7.48
N PHE A 73 -9.31 -12.79 -7.79
CA PHE A 73 -8.09 -13.47 -7.37
C PHE A 73 -6.83 -12.84 -7.97
N THR A 74 -6.79 -12.61 -9.29
CA THR A 74 -5.63 -12.02 -9.96
C THR A 74 -5.34 -10.62 -9.45
N VAL A 75 -6.37 -9.79 -9.28
CA VAL A 75 -6.24 -8.43 -8.73
C VAL A 75 -5.77 -8.46 -7.27
N SER A 76 -6.31 -9.37 -6.43
CA SER A 76 -5.87 -9.53 -5.05
C SER A 76 -4.38 -9.90 -4.95
N VAL A 77 -3.93 -10.84 -5.80
CA VAL A 77 -2.54 -11.30 -5.83
C VAL A 77 -1.62 -10.20 -6.32
N LEU A 78 -1.98 -9.52 -7.42
CA LEU A 78 -1.20 -8.40 -7.95
C LEU A 78 -1.09 -7.27 -6.92
N PHE A 79 -2.19 -6.94 -6.26
CA PHE A 79 -2.21 -5.93 -5.21
C PHE A 79 -1.36 -6.33 -3.99
N ALA A 80 -1.36 -7.61 -3.61
CA ALA A 80 -0.48 -8.11 -2.55
C ALA A 80 1.01 -7.94 -2.92
N PHE A 81 1.40 -8.27 -4.15
CA PHE A 81 2.78 -8.07 -4.62
C PHE A 81 3.17 -6.59 -4.65
N MET A 82 2.30 -5.71 -5.15
CA MET A 82 2.56 -4.27 -5.18
C MET A 82 2.66 -3.68 -3.78
N SER A 83 1.74 -4.05 -2.87
CA SER A 83 1.77 -3.61 -1.47
C SER A 83 3.03 -4.10 -0.75
N PHE A 84 3.47 -5.33 -1.02
CA PHE A 84 4.71 -5.86 -0.47
C PHE A 84 5.95 -5.15 -1.03
N GLY A 85 5.98 -4.87 -2.33
CA GLY A 85 7.05 -4.08 -2.96
C GLY A 85 7.15 -2.68 -2.34
N MET A 86 6.02 -2.02 -2.14
CA MET A 86 5.94 -0.72 -1.49
C MET A 86 6.33 -0.78 -0.01
N LEU A 87 5.94 -1.83 0.71
CA LEU A 87 6.37 -2.06 2.09
C LEU A 87 7.90 -2.16 2.18
N CYS A 88 8.51 -2.99 1.34
CA CYS A 88 9.96 -3.15 1.31
C CYS A 88 10.68 -1.84 0.93
N GLY A 89 10.17 -1.15 -0.09
CA GLY A 89 10.74 0.11 -0.55
C GLY A 89 10.62 1.24 0.48
N THR A 90 9.48 1.37 1.15
CA THR A 90 9.28 2.35 2.23
C THR A 90 10.09 2.01 3.47
N ALA A 91 10.20 0.74 3.85
CA ALA A 91 11.05 0.31 4.97
C ALA A 91 12.55 0.58 4.71
N ALA A 92 13.01 0.36 3.47
CA ALA A 92 14.37 0.70 3.06
C ALA A 92 14.61 2.22 3.07
N ALA A 93 13.66 3.02 2.58
CA ALA A 93 13.77 4.48 2.66
C ALA A 93 13.80 4.96 4.13
N PHE A 94 12.93 4.39 4.98
CA PHE A 94 12.87 4.70 6.41
C PHE A 94 14.18 4.37 7.14
N SER A 95 14.81 3.23 6.86
CA SER A 95 16.09 2.86 7.48
C SER A 95 17.23 3.78 7.05
N ILE A 96 17.26 4.21 5.79
CA ILE A 96 18.22 5.23 5.31
C ILE A 96 18.01 6.55 6.04
N TYR A 97 16.77 7.02 6.18
CA TYR A 97 16.49 8.27 6.91
C TYR A 97 16.87 8.18 8.39
N LEU A 98 16.61 7.06 9.06
CA LEU A 98 17.05 6.84 10.44
C LEU A 98 18.57 6.83 10.57
N PHE A 99 19.27 6.18 9.64
CA PHE A 99 20.73 6.16 9.63
C PHE A 99 21.33 7.56 9.47
N VAL A 100 20.80 8.33 8.51
CA VAL A 100 21.21 9.74 8.32
C VAL A 100 20.89 10.57 9.57
N ALA A 101 19.73 10.38 10.20
CA ALA A 101 19.37 11.05 11.45
C ALA A 101 20.39 10.78 12.57
N ALA A 102 20.80 9.52 12.74
CA ALA A 102 21.77 9.13 13.74
C ALA A 102 23.14 9.76 13.48
N MET A 103 23.59 9.80 12.21
CA MET A 103 24.83 10.47 11.84
C MET A 103 24.80 11.97 12.13
N VAL A 104 23.71 12.65 11.78
CA VAL A 104 23.49 14.08 12.09
C VAL A 104 23.50 14.32 13.60
N GLY A 105 22.83 13.48 14.39
CA GLY A 105 22.75 13.64 15.85
C GLY A 105 24.07 13.42 16.59
N THR A 106 24.99 12.63 16.03
CA THR A 106 26.32 12.37 16.62
C THR A 106 27.36 13.45 16.30
N THR A 107 27.06 14.36 15.37
CA THR A 107 28.00 15.38 14.90
C THR A 107 27.50 16.78 15.25
N PRO A 108 28.06 17.44 16.28
CA PRO A 108 27.52 18.69 16.83
C PRO A 108 27.45 19.83 15.81
N TYR A 109 28.28 19.80 14.77
CA TYR A 109 28.32 20.82 13.73
C TYR A 109 27.31 20.59 12.60
N VAL A 110 26.72 19.40 12.44
CA VAL A 110 25.86 19.11 11.28
C VAL A 110 24.50 19.79 11.40
N LEU A 111 23.94 19.92 12.60
CA LEU A 111 22.74 20.72 12.82
C LEU A 111 22.97 22.21 12.51
N GLU A 112 24.13 22.74 12.91
CA GLU A 112 24.53 24.12 12.59
C GLU A 112 24.79 24.28 11.08
N LEU A 113 25.41 23.29 10.43
CA LEU A 113 25.65 23.27 8.98
C LEU A 113 24.34 23.21 8.20
N MET A 114 23.38 22.37 8.62
CA MET A 114 22.05 22.27 8.02
C MET A 114 21.27 23.58 8.18
N ALA A 115 21.38 24.23 9.34
CA ALA A 115 20.84 25.58 9.55
C ALA A 115 21.54 26.63 8.66
N LEU A 116 22.87 26.53 8.47
CA LEU A 116 23.66 27.41 7.61
C LEU A 116 23.27 27.30 6.13
N PHE A 117 22.95 26.09 5.66
CA PHE A 117 22.47 25.83 4.31
C PHE A 117 20.95 26.07 4.14
N GLY A 118 20.26 26.54 5.19
CA GLY A 118 18.82 26.79 5.15
C GLY A 118 17.97 25.52 4.97
N ILE A 119 18.54 24.34 5.24
CA ILE A 119 17.82 23.07 5.20
C ILE A 119 17.02 22.98 6.51
N PRO A 120 15.68 23.06 6.48
CA PRO A 120 14.92 23.08 7.71
C PRO A 120 14.96 21.67 8.34
N VAL A 121 15.34 21.58 9.61
CA VAL A 121 15.51 20.31 10.35
C VAL A 121 14.17 19.64 10.65
N VAL A 122 13.11 20.43 10.84
CA VAL A 122 11.73 19.97 11.05
C VAL A 122 11.23 19.05 9.92
N PRO A 123 11.40 19.38 8.62
CA PRO A 123 11.12 18.52 7.48
C PRO A 123 11.69 17.09 7.56
N PHE A 124 12.85 16.93 8.19
CA PHE A 124 13.54 15.65 8.19
C PHE A 124 12.96 14.67 9.21
N LEU A 125 12.63 15.15 10.42
CA LEU A 125 11.94 14.36 11.44
C LEU A 125 10.49 14.04 11.01
N THR A 126 9.80 14.98 10.38
CA THR A 126 8.48 14.73 9.81
C THR A 126 8.55 13.68 8.69
N LEU A 127 9.56 13.70 7.82
CA LEU A 127 9.78 12.66 6.81
C LEU A 127 9.94 11.26 7.39
N ILE A 128 10.69 11.11 8.48
CA ILE A 128 10.85 9.82 9.17
C ILE A 128 9.50 9.33 9.71
N ALA A 129 8.76 10.19 10.41
CA ALA A 129 7.44 9.85 10.94
C ALA A 129 6.46 9.48 9.80
N LEU A 130 6.53 10.23 8.70
CA LEU A 130 5.71 10.00 7.52
C LEU A 130 6.05 8.63 6.87
N LYS A 131 7.31 8.32 6.63
CA LYS A 131 7.69 7.02 6.05
C LYS A 131 7.37 5.85 6.98
N GLY A 132 7.52 6.02 8.30
CA GLY A 132 7.09 5.02 9.27
C GLY A 132 5.58 4.76 9.22
N PHE A 133 4.76 5.80 9.10
CA PHE A 133 3.31 5.65 8.92
C PHE A 133 2.96 4.94 7.61
N ALA A 134 3.60 5.30 6.50
CA ALA A 134 3.40 4.63 5.21
C ALA A 134 3.70 3.12 5.31
N THR A 135 4.78 2.72 5.99
CA THR A 135 5.11 1.32 6.25
C THR A 135 3.96 0.60 6.96
N VAL A 136 3.36 1.20 7.99
CA VAL A 136 2.21 0.61 8.70
C VAL A 136 1.00 0.45 7.77
N VAL A 137 0.69 1.46 6.97
CA VAL A 137 -0.41 1.40 5.99
C VAL A 137 -0.19 0.26 5.00
N TYR A 138 1.01 0.12 4.43
CA TYR A 138 1.31 -0.96 3.50
C TYR A 138 1.32 -2.36 4.13
N ILE A 139 1.67 -2.50 5.42
CA ILE A 139 1.51 -3.77 6.16
C ILE A 139 0.04 -4.18 6.25
N ILE A 140 -0.83 -3.22 6.59
CA ILE A 140 -2.28 -3.46 6.68
C ILE A 140 -2.84 -3.84 5.31
N LEU A 141 -2.51 -3.06 4.27
CA LEU A 141 -2.96 -3.33 2.90
C LEU A 141 -2.49 -4.69 2.40
N PHE A 142 -1.23 -5.07 2.66
CA PHE A 142 -0.71 -6.38 2.33
C PHE A 142 -1.47 -7.51 3.05
N SER A 143 -1.73 -7.35 4.35
CA SER A 143 -2.47 -8.33 5.15
C SER A 143 -3.90 -8.52 4.64
N VAL A 144 -4.59 -7.43 4.30
CA VAL A 144 -5.94 -7.45 3.72
C VAL A 144 -5.95 -8.12 2.34
N ALA A 145 -4.97 -7.81 1.48
CA ALA A 145 -4.84 -8.40 0.16
C ALA A 145 -4.61 -9.93 0.22
N VAL A 146 -3.72 -10.38 1.11
CA VAL A 146 -3.48 -11.81 1.34
C VAL A 146 -4.72 -12.50 1.89
N ALA A 147 -5.41 -11.88 2.87
CA ALA A 147 -6.64 -12.44 3.43
C ALA A 147 -7.74 -12.58 2.37
N ALA A 148 -7.87 -11.60 1.46
CA ALA A 148 -8.79 -11.67 0.34
C ALA A 148 -8.40 -12.78 -0.66
N ALA A 149 -7.12 -12.86 -1.06
CA ALA A 149 -6.64 -13.90 -1.96
C ALA A 149 -6.84 -15.32 -1.39
N VAL A 150 -6.56 -15.53 -0.11
CA VAL A 150 -6.78 -16.82 0.58
C VAL A 150 -8.26 -17.15 0.68
N SER A 151 -9.10 -16.16 1.02
CA SER A 151 -10.56 -16.32 1.04
C SER A 151 -11.11 -16.73 -0.34
N ASN A 152 -10.57 -16.15 -1.42
CA ASN A 152 -10.97 -16.47 -2.79
C ASN A 152 -10.61 -17.88 -3.19
N ARG A 153 -9.43 -18.37 -2.77
CA ARG A 153 -9.01 -19.74 -2.99
C ARG A 153 -9.91 -20.74 -2.26
N ARG A 154 -10.27 -20.47 -1.01
CA ARG A 154 -11.13 -21.34 -0.19
C ARG A 154 -12.58 -21.39 -0.69
N ASN A 155 -13.09 -20.27 -1.19
CA ASN A 155 -14.47 -20.15 -1.67
C ASN A 155 -14.60 -20.36 -3.19
N ARG A 156 -13.54 -20.81 -3.86
CA ARG A 156 -13.58 -21.09 -5.29
C ARG A 156 -14.57 -22.26 -5.49
N PRO A 157 -15.56 -22.14 -6.39
CA PRO A 157 -16.48 -23.25 -6.65
C PRO A 157 -15.65 -24.47 -7.09
N HIS A 158 -15.71 -25.56 -6.31
CA HIS A 158 -14.93 -26.79 -6.49
C HIS A 158 -15.20 -27.54 -7.81
N PHE A 159 -16.12 -27.03 -8.64
CA PHE A 159 -16.53 -27.65 -9.91
C PHE A 159 -15.52 -27.52 -11.05
N ILE A 160 -14.37 -26.85 -10.86
CA ILE A 160 -13.28 -26.82 -11.86
C ILE A 160 -12.40 -28.09 -11.78
N ALA A 161 -12.54 -28.92 -10.74
CA ALA A 161 -11.80 -30.18 -10.63
C ALA A 161 -12.48 -31.37 -11.36
N VAL A 162 -13.60 -31.15 -12.04
CA VAL A 162 -14.35 -32.19 -12.77
C VAL A 162 -14.76 -31.65 -14.14
N ALA A 163 -13.78 -31.42 -15.02
CA ALA A 163 -13.97 -31.27 -16.46
C ALA A 163 -12.70 -31.72 -17.17
#